data_AF-A0A821GDS2-F1
#
_entry.id   AF-A0A821GDS2-F1
#
_cell.length_a   1.000
_cell.length_b   1.000
_cell.length_c   1.000
_cell.angle_alpha   90.00
_cell.angle_beta   90.00
_cell.angle_gamma   90.00
#
_symmetry.space_group_name_H-M   'P 1'
#
loop_
_entity.id
_entity.type
_entity.pdbx_description
1 polymer ?
#
loop_
_entity_poly.entity_id
_entity_poly.type
_entity_poly.pdbx_seq_one_letter_code
_entity_poly.pdbx_strand_id
1 'polypeptide(L)'
;MNSNLPIQINDQSLSKLTFQRCCTDIILSNKHRIQSLTLSNLFIIDYFFSSIENISIFFQLQAFTLNTIELTNLEQLLTSLAVLPSLSSLTISTSPRININTFWNLIFQLPTLKYFKISDDITYATYLPISINKVSSIEHLIMNSKSYCTDIDAILSCVPQLRRLSINYLYPGYRNTNHVLQFALSNLTHVCLKLDQYPFHQFETFVKDYLSQVKVLRISSNSGLTYLNAERWEKLIVSHMPSLEIFDLQHISTIL
;
A
#
# COMPACT_ATOMS: atom_id res chain seq x y z
N MET A 1 25.71 7.23 26.13
CA MET A 1 25.09 8.51 25.75
C MET A 1 23.58 8.38 25.93
N ASN A 2 23.03 8.88 27.04
CA ASN A 2 21.59 8.81 27.31
C ASN A 2 20.88 10.02 26.70
N SER A 3 20.38 9.83 25.49
CA SER A 3 19.44 10.74 24.84
C SER A 3 18.04 10.14 24.99
N ASN A 4 17.00 10.96 25.12
CA ASN A 4 15.59 10.50 25.18
C ASN A 4 14.86 10.69 23.84
N LEU A 5 15.60 11.07 22.78
CA LEU A 5 15.00 11.37 21.48
C LEU A 5 14.68 10.09 20.70
N PRO A 6 13.61 10.05 19.91
CA PRO A 6 13.32 8.91 19.06
C PRO A 6 14.41 8.71 18.01
N ILE A 7 14.72 7.45 17.71
CA ILE A 7 15.75 7.10 16.72
C ILE A 7 15.09 6.63 15.43
N GLN A 8 15.56 7.18 14.31
CA GLN A 8 15.26 6.72 12.96
C GLN A 8 16.54 6.14 12.37
N ILE A 9 16.45 4.94 11.80
CA ILE A 9 17.59 4.26 11.17
C ILE A 9 17.25 4.04 9.70
N ASN A 10 18.06 4.62 8.81
CA ASN A 10 17.96 4.47 7.37
C ASN A 10 19.36 4.22 6.80
N ASP A 11 19.73 2.95 6.62
CA ASP A 11 21.05 2.57 6.17
C ASP A 11 20.95 1.70 4.91
N GLN A 12 21.04 2.36 3.75
CA GLN A 12 20.77 1.73 2.45
C GLN A 12 21.99 1.07 1.80
N SER A 13 23.20 1.22 2.36
CA SER A 13 24.45 0.82 1.68
C SER A 13 25.57 0.32 2.60
N LEU A 14 25.23 -0.31 3.74
CA LEU A 14 26.25 -0.84 4.64
C LEU A 14 26.85 -2.17 4.16
N SER A 15 28.17 -2.31 4.31
CA SER A 15 28.84 -3.60 4.20
C SER A 15 28.36 -4.56 5.31
N LYS A 16 28.51 -5.88 5.10
CA LYS A 16 28.12 -6.90 6.09
C LYS A 16 28.71 -6.65 7.47
N LEU A 17 30.02 -6.44 7.58
CA LEU A 17 30.69 -6.22 8.86
C LEU A 17 30.25 -4.92 9.53
N THR A 18 30.02 -3.87 8.74
CA THR A 18 29.54 -2.58 9.28
C THR A 18 28.13 -2.71 9.82
N PHE A 19 27.25 -3.41 9.11
CA PHE A 19 25.88 -3.65 9.57
C PHE A 19 25.85 -4.50 10.84
N GLN A 20 26.70 -5.53 10.95
CA GLN A 20 26.76 -6.35 12.16
C GLN A 20 27.08 -5.52 13.40
N ARG A 21 28.11 -4.65 13.33
CA ARG A 21 28.45 -3.72 14.42
C ARG A 21 27.32 -2.73 14.71
N CYS A 22 26.75 -2.12 13.67
CA CYS A 22 25.60 -1.21 13.82
C CYS A 22 24.41 -1.90 14.49
N CYS A 23 24.12 -3.14 14.12
CA CYS A 23 23.03 -3.92 14.70
C CYS A 23 23.23 -4.12 16.21
N THR A 24 24.43 -4.54 16.64
CA THR A 24 24.71 -4.75 18.05
C THR A 24 24.78 -3.44 18.84
N ASP A 25 25.56 -2.47 18.37
CA ASP A 25 25.94 -1.29 19.15
C ASP A 25 24.90 -0.17 19.09
N ILE A 26 24.10 -0.12 18.03
CA ILE A 26 23.14 0.96 17.77
C ILE A 26 21.72 0.41 17.85
N ILE A 27 21.37 -0.58 17.04
CA ILE A 27 20.00 -1.07 16.93
C ILE A 27 19.57 -1.76 18.24
N LEU A 28 20.28 -2.81 18.65
CA LEU A 28 19.90 -3.61 19.82
C LEU A 28 20.07 -2.83 21.12
N SER A 29 21.11 -1.99 21.24
CA SER A 29 21.29 -1.11 22.41
C SER A 29 20.19 -0.06 22.55
N ASN A 30 19.57 0.39 21.45
CA ASN A 30 18.52 1.41 21.47
C ASN A 30 17.13 0.89 21.06
N LYS A 31 16.90 -0.42 21.06
CA LYS A 31 15.64 -1.08 20.65
C LYS A 31 14.37 -0.46 21.23
N HIS A 32 14.42 0.01 22.47
CA HIS A 32 13.31 0.63 23.19
C HIS A 32 12.99 2.06 22.74
N ARG A 33 13.83 2.71 21.92
CA ARG A 33 13.67 4.10 21.43
C ARG A 33 13.48 4.20 19.92
N ILE A 34 13.63 3.08 19.20
CA ILE A 34 13.52 3.07 17.75
C ILE A 34 12.04 3.19 17.38
N GLN A 35 11.70 4.30 16.72
CA GLN A 35 10.35 4.56 16.21
C GLN A 35 10.24 4.27 14.73
N SER A 36 11.34 4.40 13.98
CA SER A 36 11.37 4.05 12.58
C SER A 36 12.60 3.24 12.24
N LEU A 37 12.38 2.14 11.52
CA LEU A 37 13.43 1.26 11.06
C LEU A 37 13.23 0.97 9.57
N THR A 38 14.28 1.25 8.80
CA THR A 38 14.36 0.87 7.38
C THR A 38 15.42 -0.19 7.22
N LEU A 39 15.02 -1.36 6.72
CA LEU A 39 15.93 -2.43 6.33
C LEU A 39 15.90 -2.55 4.82
N SER A 40 17.08 -2.45 4.22
CA SER A 40 17.28 -2.67 2.79
C SER A 40 18.23 -3.82 2.59
N ASN A 41 18.12 -4.55 1.47
CA ASN A 41 18.96 -5.71 1.12
C ASN A 41 18.64 -6.98 1.93
N LEU A 42 18.58 -8.11 1.23
CA LEU A 42 18.30 -9.43 1.79
C LEU A 42 19.27 -9.81 2.92
N PHE A 43 20.58 -9.57 2.76
CA PHE A 43 21.57 -9.93 3.78
C PHE A 43 21.31 -9.22 5.12
N ILE A 44 20.96 -7.93 5.07
CA ILE A 44 20.70 -7.09 6.24
C ILE A 44 19.45 -7.60 6.96
N ILE A 45 18.42 -7.92 6.18
CA ILE A 45 17.15 -8.45 6.69
C ILE A 45 17.36 -9.81 7.36
N ASP A 46 18.04 -10.74 6.68
CA ASP A 46 18.33 -12.08 7.22
C ASP A 46 19.19 -12.00 8.49
N TYR A 47 20.18 -11.10 8.50
CA TYR A 47 21.01 -10.90 9.69
C TYR A 47 20.21 -10.29 10.84
N PHE A 48 19.39 -9.27 10.57
CA PHE A 48 18.55 -8.63 11.58
C PHE A 48 17.61 -9.66 12.23
N PHE A 49 16.88 -10.45 11.42
CA PHE A 49 15.94 -11.43 11.95
C PHE A 49 16.60 -12.66 12.57
N SER A 50 17.81 -13.04 12.15
CA SER A 50 18.58 -14.08 12.86
C SER A 50 19.22 -13.60 14.16
N SER A 51 19.46 -12.28 14.29
CA SER A 51 20.06 -11.69 15.49
C SER A 51 19.03 -11.33 16.56
N ILE A 52 17.74 -11.38 16.24
CA ILE A 52 16.65 -10.99 17.14
C ILE A 52 15.73 -12.19 17.33
N GLU A 53 15.68 -12.71 18.56
CA GLU A 53 14.76 -13.79 18.92
C GLU A 53 13.28 -13.35 18.85
N ASN A 54 13.01 -12.07 19.14
CA ASN A 54 11.65 -11.55 19.22
C ASN A 54 11.58 -10.06 18.83
N ILE A 55 10.79 -9.73 17.80
CA ILE A 55 10.64 -8.36 17.32
C ILE A 55 9.87 -7.44 18.29
N SER A 56 9.08 -8.00 19.21
CA SER A 56 8.33 -7.22 20.22
C SER A 56 9.21 -6.37 21.14
N ILE A 57 10.53 -6.64 21.18
CA ILE A 57 11.50 -5.79 21.88
C ILE A 57 11.54 -4.35 21.34
N PHE A 58 11.05 -4.13 20.12
CA PHE A 58 10.88 -2.82 19.48
C PHE A 58 9.46 -2.27 19.73
N PHE A 59 9.01 -2.22 20.98
CA PHE A 59 7.63 -1.83 21.34
C PHE A 59 7.25 -0.39 20.94
N GLN A 60 8.23 0.50 20.74
CA GLN A 60 8.01 1.87 20.24
C GLN A 60 8.05 1.99 18.70
N LEU A 61 8.28 0.88 17.97
CA LEU A 61 8.37 0.92 16.52
C LEU A 61 7.03 1.30 15.91
N GLN A 62 7.00 2.46 15.24
CA GLN A 62 5.82 3.03 14.60
C GLN A 62 5.83 2.87 13.09
N ALA A 63 7.02 2.92 12.47
CA ALA A 63 7.18 2.85 11.03
C ALA A 63 8.24 1.82 10.65
N PHE A 64 7.87 0.87 9.79
CA PHE A 64 8.79 -0.15 9.31
C PHE A 64 8.84 -0.16 7.78
N THR A 65 10.04 -0.09 7.22
CA THR A 65 10.26 -0.11 5.77
C THR A 65 11.17 -1.25 5.38
N LEU A 66 10.72 -2.07 4.45
CA LEU A 66 11.46 -3.18 3.86
C LEU A 66 11.71 -2.90 2.39
N ASN A 67 12.99 -2.83 1.98
CA ASN A 67 13.39 -2.62 0.60
C ASN A 67 14.30 -3.78 0.15
N THR A 68 13.72 -4.82 -0.44
CA THR A 68 14.47 -6.01 -0.90
C THR A 68 13.84 -6.59 -2.15
N ILE A 69 14.59 -7.27 -2.99
CA ILE A 69 14.06 -7.80 -4.26
C ILE A 69 13.23 -9.06 -4.00
N GLU A 70 13.65 -9.89 -3.05
CA GLU A 70 12.95 -11.14 -2.68
C GLU A 70 13.08 -11.40 -1.19
N LEU A 71 11.98 -11.75 -0.52
CA LEU A 71 11.99 -12.14 0.89
C LEU A 71 11.26 -13.47 1.08
N THR A 72 12.01 -14.53 1.37
CA THR A 72 11.46 -15.89 1.57
C THR A 72 10.66 -16.03 2.86
N ASN A 73 11.01 -15.26 3.90
CA ASN A 73 10.40 -15.35 5.22
C ASN A 73 9.37 -14.24 5.50
N LEU A 74 8.78 -13.66 4.44
CA LEU A 74 7.85 -12.53 4.56
C LEU A 74 6.62 -12.87 5.42
N GLU A 75 6.07 -14.09 5.31
CA GLU A 75 4.92 -14.52 6.11
C GLU A 75 5.22 -14.55 7.61
N GLN A 76 6.35 -15.15 8.01
CA GLN A 76 6.80 -15.17 9.40
C GLN A 76 7.05 -13.75 9.92
N LEU A 77 7.61 -12.89 9.07
CA LEU A 77 7.83 -11.49 9.41
C LEU A 77 6.51 -10.76 9.66
N LEU A 78 5.55 -10.82 8.74
CA LEU A 78 4.25 -10.17 8.89
C LEU A 78 3.51 -10.66 10.14
N THR A 79 3.58 -11.96 10.42
CA THR A 79 3.03 -12.55 11.66
C THR A 79 3.68 -11.96 12.90
N SER A 80 5.01 -11.75 12.86
CA SER A 80 5.77 -11.13 13.95
C SER A 80 5.47 -9.63 14.09
N LEU A 81 5.15 -8.92 12.99
CA LEU A 81 4.75 -7.52 13.04
C LEU A 81 3.37 -7.33 13.70
N ALA A 82 2.51 -8.34 13.66
CA ALA A 82 1.17 -8.26 14.26
C ALA A 82 1.20 -8.08 15.79
N VAL A 83 2.30 -8.46 16.46
CA VAL A 83 2.45 -8.29 17.91
C VAL A 83 2.99 -6.90 18.31
N LEU A 84 3.36 -6.05 17.34
CA LEU A 84 3.90 -4.73 17.64
C LEU A 84 2.77 -3.76 17.99
N PRO A 85 2.75 -3.21 19.22
CA PRO A 85 1.61 -2.41 19.69
C PRO A 85 1.53 -1.04 19.01
N SER A 86 2.64 -0.54 18.46
CA SER A 86 2.73 0.83 17.93
C SER A 86 2.85 0.92 16.41
N LEU A 87 2.88 -0.21 15.69
CA LEU A 87 3.19 -0.25 14.26
C LEU A 87 2.05 0.34 13.43
N SER A 88 2.19 1.62 13.09
CA SER A 88 1.18 2.39 12.36
C SER A 88 1.47 2.57 10.87
N SER A 89 2.72 2.33 10.45
CA SER A 89 3.17 2.50 9.07
C SER A 89 4.04 1.34 8.62
N LEU A 90 3.69 0.76 7.48
CA LEU A 90 4.45 -0.32 6.85
C LEU A 90 4.64 -0.01 5.37
N THR A 91 5.90 -0.03 4.92
CA THR A 91 6.26 0.06 3.51
C THR A 91 7.01 -1.20 3.11
N ILE A 92 6.54 -1.86 2.06
CA ILE A 92 7.13 -3.07 1.51
C ILE A 92 7.45 -2.82 0.04
N SER A 93 8.73 -2.78 -0.29
CA SER A 93 9.24 -2.74 -1.65
C SER A 93 9.94 -4.07 -1.92
N THR A 94 9.16 -5.15 -2.09
CA THR A 94 9.65 -6.50 -2.40
C THR A 94 8.66 -7.28 -3.24
N SER A 95 9.19 -8.23 -4.01
CA SER A 95 8.39 -9.30 -4.56
C SER A 95 8.01 -10.31 -3.46
N PRO A 96 6.72 -10.47 -3.12
CA PRO A 96 6.29 -11.45 -2.16
C PRO A 96 6.35 -12.84 -2.81
N ARG A 97 7.27 -13.69 -2.35
CA ARG A 97 7.25 -15.14 -2.65
C ARG A 97 6.26 -15.89 -1.77
N ILE A 98 5.11 -15.27 -1.48
CA ILE A 98 4.03 -15.87 -0.70
C ILE A 98 2.73 -15.77 -1.49
N ASN A 99 1.78 -16.66 -1.20
CA ASN A 99 0.46 -16.58 -1.81
C ASN A 99 -0.15 -15.18 -1.54
N ILE A 100 -0.64 -14.53 -2.58
CA ILE A 100 -1.13 -13.15 -2.50
C ILE A 100 -2.35 -13.00 -1.58
N ASN A 101 -3.21 -14.02 -1.49
CA ASN A 101 -4.33 -14.02 -0.55
C ASN A 101 -3.80 -14.07 0.89
N THR A 102 -2.82 -14.94 1.14
CA THR A 102 -2.13 -15.01 2.44
C THR A 102 -1.46 -13.68 2.77
N PHE A 103 -0.79 -13.05 1.81
CA PHE A 103 -0.18 -11.74 1.97
C PHE A 103 -1.18 -10.68 2.43
N TRP A 104 -2.26 -10.46 1.66
CA TRP A 104 -3.26 -9.46 2.02
C TRP A 104 -3.97 -9.77 3.33
N ASN A 105 -4.27 -11.06 3.59
CA ASN A 105 -4.86 -11.48 4.86
C ASN A 105 -3.97 -11.14 6.05
N LEU A 106 -2.65 -11.30 5.94
CA LEU A 106 -1.70 -10.94 6.99
C LEU A 106 -1.62 -9.42 7.16
N ILE A 107 -1.56 -8.66 6.06
CA ILE A 107 -1.53 -7.20 6.10
C ILE A 107 -2.77 -6.62 6.78
N PHE A 108 -3.97 -7.09 6.40
CA PHE A 108 -5.22 -6.60 6.97
C PHE A 108 -5.43 -7.00 8.44
N GLN A 109 -4.67 -7.98 8.94
CA GLN A 109 -4.69 -8.40 10.34
C GLN A 109 -3.73 -7.59 11.23
N LEU A 110 -2.92 -6.69 10.68
CA LEU A 110 -2.06 -5.82 11.48
C LEU A 110 -2.93 -4.78 12.23
N PRO A 111 -3.03 -4.86 13.56
CA PRO A 111 -4.13 -4.23 14.30
C PRO A 111 -4.05 -2.69 14.30
N THR A 112 -2.84 -2.14 14.34
CA THR A 112 -2.60 -0.70 14.48
C THR A 112 -2.16 -0.04 13.17
N LEU A 113 -2.14 -0.78 12.06
CA LEU A 113 -1.62 -0.31 10.79
C LEU A 113 -2.58 0.68 10.11
N LYS A 114 -2.15 1.94 10.03
CA LYS A 114 -2.92 3.02 9.38
C LYS A 114 -2.41 3.35 7.99
N TYR A 115 -1.12 3.20 7.75
CA TYR A 115 -0.49 3.48 6.47
C TYR A 115 0.15 2.21 5.92
N PHE A 116 -0.24 1.83 4.71
CA PHE A 116 0.36 0.73 3.98
C PHE A 116 0.78 1.15 2.58
N LYS A 117 2.04 0.87 2.23
CA LYS A 117 2.58 1.03 0.89
C LYS A 117 3.20 -0.28 0.43
N ILE A 118 2.80 -0.72 -0.76
CA ILE A 118 3.46 -1.81 -1.47
C ILE A 118 4.05 -1.31 -2.78
N SER A 119 5.23 -1.79 -3.14
CA SER A 119 5.88 -1.55 -4.42
C SER A 119 6.48 -2.86 -4.91
N ASP A 120 5.96 -3.38 -6.02
CA ASP A 120 6.33 -4.68 -6.56
C ASP A 120 6.11 -4.71 -8.08
N ASP A 121 6.94 -5.46 -8.80
CA ASP A 121 6.88 -5.62 -10.25
C ASP A 121 5.93 -6.75 -10.69
N ILE A 122 5.44 -7.57 -9.75
CA ILE A 122 4.58 -8.72 -10.04
C ILE A 122 3.12 -8.31 -10.26
N THR A 123 2.51 -8.91 -11.28
CA THR A 123 1.06 -8.98 -11.51
C THR A 123 0.40 -9.89 -10.49
N TYR A 124 -0.43 -9.32 -9.63
CA TYR A 124 -1.37 -10.11 -8.85
C TYR A 124 -2.52 -10.51 -9.76
N ALA A 125 -2.67 -11.81 -10.02
CA ALA A 125 -3.81 -12.35 -10.75
C ALA A 125 -4.42 -13.45 -9.89
N THR A 126 -5.33 -13.09 -9.00
CA THR A 126 -6.13 -14.07 -8.27
C THR A 126 -7.41 -13.42 -7.77
N TYR A 127 -8.53 -14.13 -7.95
CA TYR A 127 -9.74 -13.95 -7.17
C TYR A 127 -9.37 -14.02 -5.69
N LEU A 128 -9.22 -12.86 -5.04
CA LEU A 128 -8.94 -12.76 -3.62
C LEU A 128 -10.18 -13.27 -2.87
N PRO A 129 -10.16 -14.48 -2.28
CA PRO A 129 -11.24 -14.96 -1.43
C PRO A 129 -10.97 -14.34 -0.06
N ILE A 130 -11.12 -13.04 0.05
CA ILE A 130 -10.87 -12.38 1.32
C ILE A 130 -12.02 -12.74 2.25
N SER A 131 -11.67 -13.16 3.45
CA SER A 131 -12.66 -13.38 4.49
C SER A 131 -13.29 -12.03 4.81
N ILE A 132 -14.52 -11.82 4.31
CA ILE A 132 -15.31 -10.57 4.36
C ILE A 132 -15.48 -10.03 5.80
N ASN A 133 -15.15 -10.85 6.81
CA ASN A 133 -15.39 -10.56 8.22
C ASN A 133 -14.24 -9.84 8.93
N LYS A 134 -13.10 -9.58 8.28
CA LYS A 134 -11.96 -8.87 8.92
C LYS A 134 -11.74 -7.50 8.28
N VAL A 135 -12.11 -6.47 9.04
CA VAL A 135 -11.92 -5.06 8.70
C VAL A 135 -10.56 -4.59 9.21
N SER A 136 -9.77 -4.02 8.32
CA SER A 136 -8.48 -3.41 8.61
C SER A 136 -8.62 -1.96 9.06
N SER A 137 -7.66 -1.49 9.87
CA SER A 137 -7.55 -0.10 10.34
C SER A 137 -6.82 0.84 9.35
N ILE A 138 -6.46 0.35 8.16
CA ILE A 138 -5.74 1.13 7.15
C ILE A 138 -6.57 2.35 6.71
N GLU A 139 -5.96 3.52 6.85
CA GLU A 139 -6.50 4.83 6.43
C GLU A 139 -5.82 5.32 5.13
N HIS A 140 -4.60 4.85 4.84
CA HIS A 140 -3.80 5.23 3.68
C HIS A 140 -3.24 4.00 2.97
N LEU A 141 -3.63 3.79 1.71
CA LEU A 141 -3.18 2.68 0.89
C LEU A 141 -2.49 3.18 -0.38
N ILE A 142 -1.26 2.75 -0.60
CA ILE A 142 -0.49 3.02 -1.82
C ILE A 142 -0.07 1.71 -2.47
N MET A 143 -0.54 1.46 -3.69
CA MET A 143 -0.22 0.29 -4.49
C MET A 143 0.59 0.71 -5.72
N ASN A 144 1.89 0.49 -5.63
CA ASN A 144 2.82 0.64 -6.74
C ASN A 144 3.15 -0.73 -7.34
N SER A 145 2.10 -1.50 -7.58
CA SER A 145 2.14 -2.85 -8.13
C SER A 145 1.10 -2.98 -9.21
N LYS A 146 1.27 -3.93 -10.12
CA LYS A 146 0.28 -4.20 -11.16
C LYS A 146 -0.96 -4.82 -10.52
N SER A 147 -2.09 -4.14 -10.65
CA SER A 147 -3.37 -4.54 -10.04
C SER A 147 -4.47 -4.54 -11.08
N TYR A 148 -5.32 -5.57 -11.07
CA TYR A 148 -6.54 -5.58 -11.88
C TYR A 148 -7.70 -4.99 -11.11
N CYS A 149 -8.64 -4.41 -11.86
CA CYS A 149 -9.86 -3.83 -11.30
C CYS A 149 -10.63 -4.79 -10.36
N THR A 150 -10.63 -6.09 -10.65
CA THR A 150 -11.27 -7.13 -9.83
C THR A 150 -10.63 -7.29 -8.45
N ASP A 151 -9.32 -7.11 -8.36
CA ASP A 151 -8.58 -7.28 -7.11
C ASP A 151 -8.81 -6.08 -6.18
N ILE A 152 -8.98 -4.89 -6.79
CA ILE A 152 -9.25 -3.65 -6.07
C ILE A 152 -10.57 -3.74 -5.31
N ASP A 153 -11.62 -4.31 -5.90
CA ASP A 153 -12.92 -4.43 -5.26
C ASP A 153 -12.81 -5.26 -3.96
N ALA A 154 -12.08 -6.38 -4.03
CA ALA A 154 -11.81 -7.22 -2.85
C ALA A 154 -10.98 -6.47 -1.81
N ILE A 155 -9.87 -5.83 -2.19
CA ILE A 155 -9.01 -5.05 -1.30
C ILE A 155 -9.79 -3.95 -0.58
N LEU A 156 -10.57 -3.17 -1.32
CA LEU A 156 -11.33 -2.04 -0.79
C LEU A 156 -12.41 -2.46 0.20
N SER A 157 -13.00 -3.65 0.02
CA SER A 157 -13.97 -4.21 0.98
C SER A 157 -13.37 -4.42 2.38
N CYS A 158 -12.05 -4.58 2.49
CA CYS A 158 -11.34 -4.85 3.74
C CYS A 158 -10.84 -3.59 4.45
N VAL A 159 -10.93 -2.42 3.80
CA VAL A 159 -10.42 -1.14 4.32
C VAL A 159 -11.51 -0.05 4.36
N PRO A 160 -12.63 -0.26 5.09
CA PRO A 160 -13.73 0.71 5.15
C PRO A 160 -13.35 2.07 5.78
N GLN A 161 -12.23 2.15 6.50
CA GLN A 161 -11.71 3.41 7.07
C GLN A 161 -10.77 4.16 6.13
N LEU A 162 -10.61 3.68 4.88
CA LEU A 162 -9.69 4.25 3.92
C LEU A 162 -10.04 5.72 3.61
N ARG A 163 -9.06 6.61 3.80
CA ARG A 163 -9.16 8.03 3.51
C ARG A 163 -8.42 8.41 2.23
N ARG A 164 -7.31 7.72 1.95
CA ARG A 164 -6.45 7.99 0.79
C ARG A 164 -6.09 6.71 0.05
N LEU A 165 -6.32 6.70 -1.25
CA LEU A 165 -5.95 5.62 -2.16
C LEU A 165 -5.00 6.15 -3.25
N SER A 166 -3.91 5.43 -3.48
CA SER A 166 -3.03 5.67 -4.62
C SER A 166 -2.75 4.37 -5.36
N ILE A 167 -2.99 4.32 -6.67
CA ILE A 167 -2.73 3.14 -7.51
C ILE A 167 -1.94 3.57 -8.74
N ASN A 168 -0.73 3.02 -8.90
CA ASN A 168 0.16 3.43 -10.00
C ASN A 168 0.04 2.57 -11.27
N TYR A 169 -0.54 1.38 -11.18
CA TYR A 169 -0.65 0.46 -12.32
C TYR A 169 -1.98 -0.29 -12.25
N LEU A 170 -3.06 0.40 -12.64
CA LEU A 170 -4.39 -0.20 -12.69
C LEU A 170 -4.69 -0.71 -14.11
N TYR A 171 -4.89 -2.02 -14.23
CA TYR A 171 -5.22 -2.67 -15.51
C TYR A 171 -6.71 -3.00 -15.61
N PRO A 172 -7.27 -2.98 -16.82
CA PRO A 172 -8.64 -3.42 -17.06
C PRO A 172 -8.78 -4.89 -16.68
N GLY A 173 -9.89 -5.21 -16.01
CA GLY A 173 -10.23 -6.58 -15.63
C GLY A 173 -11.72 -6.80 -15.78
N TYR A 174 -12.15 -8.06 -15.91
CA TYR A 174 -13.56 -8.39 -16.03
C TYR A 174 -14.25 -8.25 -14.67
N ARG A 175 -14.87 -7.09 -14.42
CA ARG A 175 -15.67 -6.90 -13.20
C ARG A 175 -16.88 -7.81 -13.22
N ASN A 176 -16.97 -8.72 -12.26
CA ASN A 176 -18.21 -9.41 -11.99
C ASN A 176 -19.11 -8.45 -11.19
N THR A 177 -20.08 -7.83 -11.87
CA THR A 177 -21.01 -6.82 -11.31
C THR A 177 -21.87 -7.33 -10.15
N ASN A 178 -21.78 -8.62 -9.83
CA ASN A 178 -22.47 -9.24 -8.70
C ASN A 178 -21.78 -8.98 -7.35
N HIS A 179 -20.54 -8.49 -7.32
CA HIS A 179 -19.87 -8.06 -6.09
C HIS A 179 -20.13 -6.58 -5.83
N VAL A 180 -21.38 -6.27 -5.45
CA VAL A 180 -21.67 -4.98 -4.83
C VAL A 180 -20.88 -4.93 -3.53
N LEU A 181 -19.99 -3.95 -3.37
CA LEU A 181 -19.38 -3.69 -2.07
C LEU A 181 -20.51 -3.54 -1.04
N GLN A 182 -20.51 -4.38 -0.02
CA GLN A 182 -21.49 -4.29 1.06
C GLN A 182 -21.36 -3.00 1.89
N PHE A 183 -20.27 -2.25 1.69
CA PHE A 183 -19.95 -1.05 2.46
C PHE A 183 -19.50 0.10 1.55
N ALA A 184 -20.02 1.29 1.83
CA ALA A 184 -19.58 2.50 1.17
C ALA A 184 -18.22 2.96 1.74
N LEU A 185 -17.30 3.36 0.86
CA LEU A 185 -16.03 4.00 1.25
C LEU A 185 -16.26 5.47 1.64
N SER A 186 -17.10 5.70 2.64
CA SER A 186 -17.58 7.04 3.01
C SER A 186 -16.47 7.98 3.49
N ASN A 187 -15.34 7.44 3.94
CA ASN A 187 -14.19 8.21 4.40
C ASN A 187 -13.18 8.54 3.28
N LEU A 188 -13.33 7.95 2.08
CA LEU A 188 -12.38 8.11 0.99
C LEU A 188 -12.49 9.51 0.39
N THR A 189 -11.46 10.32 0.63
CA THR A 189 -11.46 11.74 0.24
C THR A 189 -10.39 12.07 -0.79
N HIS A 190 -9.32 11.27 -0.89
CA HIS A 190 -8.21 11.51 -1.80
C HIS A 190 -7.93 10.26 -2.63
N VAL A 191 -7.93 10.40 -3.95
CA VAL A 191 -7.66 9.32 -4.90
C VAL A 191 -6.65 9.78 -5.93
N CYS A 192 -5.57 9.00 -6.08
CA CYS A 192 -4.56 9.18 -7.10
C CYS A 192 -4.47 7.92 -7.96
N LEU A 193 -4.71 8.03 -9.25
CA LEU A 193 -4.72 6.89 -10.16
C LEU A 193 -3.80 7.14 -11.36
N LYS A 194 -3.02 6.13 -11.72
CA LYS A 194 -2.32 6.08 -12.99
C LYS A 194 -2.98 5.01 -13.86
N LEU A 195 -3.65 5.49 -14.90
CA LEU A 195 -4.63 4.80 -15.72
C LEU A 195 -4.06 4.54 -17.12
N ASP A 196 -2.83 4.02 -17.18
CA ASP A 196 -2.17 3.69 -18.44
C ASP A 196 -2.89 2.53 -19.11
N GLN A 197 -3.30 2.70 -20.37
CA GLN A 197 -4.12 1.72 -21.12
C GLN A 197 -5.46 1.33 -20.44
N TYR A 198 -5.92 2.07 -19.43
CA TYR A 198 -7.17 1.76 -18.73
C TYR A 198 -8.37 2.44 -19.42
N PRO A 199 -9.34 1.70 -19.98
CA PRO A 199 -10.42 2.29 -20.76
C PRO A 199 -11.31 3.22 -19.94
N PHE A 200 -11.64 4.39 -20.50
CA PHE A 200 -12.46 5.40 -19.80
C PHE A 200 -13.81 4.87 -19.31
N HIS A 201 -14.48 4.00 -20.08
CA HIS A 201 -15.78 3.46 -19.68
C HIS A 201 -15.70 2.59 -18.41
N GLN A 202 -14.57 1.89 -18.19
CA GLN A 202 -14.36 1.14 -16.95
C GLN A 202 -14.06 2.10 -15.79
N PHE A 203 -13.36 3.19 -16.07
CA PHE A 203 -13.12 4.25 -15.10
C PHE A 203 -14.42 4.92 -14.67
N GLU A 204 -15.36 5.19 -15.58
CA GLU A 204 -16.69 5.71 -15.23
C GLU A 204 -17.41 4.79 -14.24
N THR A 205 -17.32 3.48 -14.42
CA THR A 205 -17.87 2.50 -13.46
C THR A 205 -17.16 2.61 -12.11
N PHE A 206 -15.83 2.69 -12.10
CA PHE A 206 -15.05 2.90 -10.87
C PHE A 206 -15.46 4.19 -10.12
N VAL A 207 -15.67 5.29 -10.84
CA VAL A 207 -16.16 6.55 -10.26
C VAL A 207 -17.50 6.37 -9.58
N LYS A 208 -18.46 5.75 -10.28
CA LYS A 208 -19.82 5.51 -9.78
C LYS A 208 -19.82 4.68 -8.50
N ASP A 209 -18.94 3.69 -8.44
CA ASP A 209 -18.92 2.74 -7.33
C ASP A 209 -18.25 3.33 -6.07
N TYR A 210 -17.20 4.14 -6.22
CA TYR A 210 -16.31 4.48 -5.08
C TYR A 210 -16.08 5.96 -4.82
N LEU A 211 -16.29 6.84 -5.81
CA LEU A 211 -15.70 8.19 -5.75
C LEU A 211 -16.70 9.30 -5.37
N SER A 212 -17.89 8.93 -4.90
CA SER A 212 -18.96 9.91 -4.58
C SER A 212 -18.59 10.91 -3.47
N GLN A 213 -17.71 10.51 -2.54
CA GLN A 213 -17.24 11.36 -1.43
C GLN A 213 -15.83 11.93 -1.66
N VAL A 214 -15.23 11.67 -2.81
CA VAL A 214 -13.87 12.12 -3.09
C VAL A 214 -13.83 13.63 -3.31
N LYS A 215 -12.91 14.26 -2.60
CA LYS A 215 -12.60 15.70 -2.68
C LYS A 215 -11.44 15.99 -3.61
N VAL A 216 -10.47 15.08 -3.67
CA VAL A 216 -9.27 15.24 -4.48
C VAL A 216 -9.12 14.03 -5.38
N LEU A 217 -9.23 14.26 -6.69
CA LEU A 217 -8.97 13.26 -7.72
C LEU A 217 -7.79 13.70 -8.57
N ARG A 218 -6.73 12.89 -8.57
CA ARG A 218 -5.57 13.07 -9.43
C ARG A 218 -5.42 11.88 -10.35
N ILE A 219 -5.31 12.15 -11.64
CA ILE A 219 -5.20 11.11 -12.66
C ILE A 219 -4.00 11.40 -13.54
N SER A 220 -3.20 10.36 -13.76
CA SER A 220 -2.23 10.34 -14.86
C SER A 220 -2.65 9.26 -15.84
N SER A 221 -2.57 9.54 -17.14
CA SER A 221 -2.89 8.54 -18.16
C SER A 221 -2.11 8.82 -19.43
N ASN A 222 -1.59 7.76 -20.05
CA ASN A 222 -1.15 7.75 -21.44
C ASN A 222 -2.20 7.15 -22.39
N SER A 223 -3.41 6.86 -21.89
CA SER A 223 -4.44 6.18 -22.67
C SER A 223 -5.03 7.09 -23.76
N GLY A 224 -5.76 6.49 -24.70
CA GLY A 224 -6.23 7.16 -25.91
C GLY A 224 -7.11 8.40 -25.67
N LEU A 225 -7.45 9.09 -26.77
CA LEU A 225 -8.15 10.38 -26.82
C LEU A 225 -9.44 10.47 -25.98
N THR A 226 -10.01 9.35 -25.55
CA THR A 226 -11.20 9.29 -24.67
C THR A 226 -11.04 10.06 -23.36
N TYR A 227 -9.83 10.15 -22.78
CA TYR A 227 -9.58 10.93 -21.56
C TYR A 227 -9.48 12.44 -21.81
N LEU A 228 -9.38 12.85 -23.09
CA LEU A 228 -9.33 14.26 -23.49
C LEU A 228 -10.72 14.82 -23.84
N ASN A 229 -11.79 14.04 -23.68
CA ASN A 229 -13.16 14.50 -23.90
C ASN A 229 -13.66 15.27 -22.67
N ALA A 230 -13.64 16.61 -22.75
CA ALA A 230 -14.06 17.50 -21.66
C ALA A 230 -15.55 17.34 -21.29
N GLU A 231 -16.45 17.24 -22.27
CA GLU A 231 -17.90 17.08 -22.03
C GLU A 231 -18.19 15.79 -21.23
N ARG A 232 -17.46 14.72 -21.53
CA ARG A 232 -17.61 13.45 -20.82
C ARG A 232 -17.14 13.55 -19.36
N TRP A 233 -16.03 14.25 -19.12
CA TRP A 233 -15.55 14.54 -17.77
C TRP A 233 -16.53 15.39 -16.98
N GLU A 234 -17.01 16.50 -17.57
CA GLU A 234 -17.99 17.38 -16.94
C GLU A 234 -19.24 16.60 -16.54
N LYS A 235 -19.81 15.83 -17.47
CA LYS A 235 -20.98 14.98 -17.19
C LYS A 235 -20.71 14.02 -16.05
N LEU A 236 -19.56 13.34 -16.03
CA LEU A 236 -19.19 12.37 -14.99
C LEU A 236 -19.05 13.04 -13.62
N ILE A 237 -18.34 14.17 -13.54
CA ILE A 237 -18.09 14.93 -12.31
C ILE A 237 -19.39 15.45 -11.72
N VAL A 238 -20.20 16.16 -12.51
CA VAL A 238 -21.46 16.75 -12.06
C VAL A 238 -22.44 15.69 -11.55
N SER A 239 -22.45 14.51 -12.16
CA SER A 239 -23.41 13.46 -11.82
C SER A 239 -22.97 12.51 -10.69
N HIS A 240 -21.66 12.26 -10.52
CA HIS A 240 -21.19 11.19 -9.61
C HIS A 240 -20.11 11.62 -8.61
N MET A 241 -19.56 12.84 -8.70
CA MET A 241 -18.54 13.33 -7.78
C MET A 241 -18.93 14.70 -7.19
N PRO A 242 -20.07 14.79 -6.48
CA PRO A 242 -20.60 16.07 -5.98
C PRO A 242 -19.69 16.74 -4.94
N SER A 243 -18.79 15.99 -4.30
CA SER A 243 -17.87 16.50 -3.27
C SER A 243 -16.50 16.91 -3.82
N LEU A 244 -16.30 16.84 -5.14
CA LEU A 244 -14.99 17.07 -5.76
C LEU A 244 -14.60 18.55 -5.68
N GLU A 245 -13.46 18.82 -5.04
CA GLU A 245 -12.90 20.16 -4.86
C GLU A 245 -11.66 20.36 -5.75
N ILE A 246 -10.85 19.30 -5.94
CA ILE A 246 -9.62 19.34 -6.73
C ILE A 246 -9.65 18.20 -7.75
N PHE A 247 -9.54 18.58 -9.02
CA PHE A 247 -9.36 17.67 -10.15
C PHE A 247 -8.06 18.01 -10.88
N ASP A 248 -7.16 17.04 -10.99
CA ASP A 248 -5.91 17.16 -11.73
C ASP A 248 -5.80 16.00 -12.72
N LEU A 249 -5.68 16.32 -14.00
CA LEU A 249 -5.53 15.36 -15.09
C LEU A 249 -4.23 15.63 -15.83
N GLN A 250 -3.32 14.67 -15.74
CA GLN A 250 -2.06 14.66 -16.47
C GLN A 250 -2.17 13.65 -17.62
N HIS A 251 -2.21 14.15 -18.85
CA HIS A 251 -2.17 13.32 -20.05
C HIS A 251 -0.77 13.37 -20.65
N ILE A 252 -0.12 12.20 -20.77
CA ILE A 252 1.18 12.09 -21.43
C ILE A 252 0.92 11.56 -22.84
N SER A 253 1.06 12.41 -23.84
CA SER A 253 1.11 11.99 -25.23
C SER A 253 2.45 11.28 -25.48
N THR A 254 2.42 9.96 -25.67
CA THR A 254 3.55 9.27 -26.30
C THR A 254 3.61 9.74 -27.75
N ILE A 255 4.50 10.70 -28.03
CA ILE A 255 4.96 10.96 -29.40
C ILE A 255 5.72 9.70 -29.80
N LEU A 256 5.10 8.88 -30.66
CA LEU A 256 5.75 7.77 -31.35
C LEU A 256 6.66 8.32 -32.46
#